data_AF-A0A0W0VQ03-F1
#
_entry.id   AF-A0A0W0VQ03-F1
#
_cell.length_a   1.000
_cell.length_b   1.000
_cell.length_c   1.000
_cell.angle_alpha   90.00
_cell.angle_beta   90.00
_cell.angle_gamma   90.00
#
_symmetry.space_group_name_H-M   'P 1'
#
loop_
_entity.id
_entity.type
_entity.pdbx_description
1 polymer ?
#
loop_
_entity_poly.entity_id
_entity_poly.type
_entity_poly.pdbx_seq_one_letter_code
_entity_poly.pdbx_strand_id
1 'polypeptide(L)'
;MHKFITCALLTLIIWTLNFELVAKTAEEILTLGKTTSAMTQQAMTPSQALLRLKEGNQRFQGNRMKQRNYLAQAKQSSYGQFPWVVILNCMDSRSVPEFIFDQGIADLFTLRVAGNILNEDILGSMEYATKVVGARLIVVLGHTSCGAVAGACEDVELGHLDHVLDKIKPAVDPTKQATGLKDCSNSKLVDTIAKNNALNVVRQIQQQSSIISNLLAQGKVGIVAGIHDIRTGKVTFFEEERFLPD
;
A
#
# COMPACT_ATOMS: atom_id res chain seq x y z
N MET A 1 -64.07 19.61 -12.77
CA MET A 1 -62.92 19.50 -11.84
C MET A 1 -61.86 18.45 -12.23
N HIS A 2 -62.04 17.62 -13.26
CA HIS A 2 -61.06 16.57 -13.60
C HIS A 2 -59.85 16.98 -14.46
N LYS A 3 -59.88 18.11 -15.18
CA LYS A 3 -58.76 18.51 -16.07
C LYS A 3 -57.56 19.16 -15.36
N PHE A 4 -57.75 19.66 -14.13
CA PHE A 4 -56.68 20.32 -13.37
C PHE A 4 -55.80 19.35 -12.58
N ILE A 5 -56.32 18.16 -12.23
CA ILE A 5 -55.59 17.15 -11.45
C ILE A 5 -54.55 16.43 -12.31
N THR A 6 -54.84 16.21 -13.60
CA THR A 6 -53.90 15.56 -14.54
C THR A 6 -52.64 16.39 -14.81
N CYS A 7 -52.72 17.72 -14.79
CA CYS A 7 -51.55 18.57 -15.09
C CYS A 7 -50.54 18.58 -13.93
N ALA A 8 -51.00 18.60 -12.68
CA ALA A 8 -50.14 18.58 -11.49
C ALA A 8 -49.45 17.23 -11.26
N LEU A 9 -50.10 16.11 -11.60
CA LEU A 9 -49.50 14.77 -11.53
C LEU A 9 -48.40 14.58 -12.59
N LEU A 10 -48.60 15.09 -13.80
CA LEU A 10 -47.60 15.03 -14.87
C LEU A 10 -46.35 15.87 -14.56
N THR A 11 -46.52 17.07 -13.98
CA THR A 11 -45.36 17.90 -13.61
C THR A 11 -44.57 17.30 -12.45
N LEU A 12 -45.22 16.68 -11.46
CA LEU A 12 -44.56 16.01 -10.34
C LEU A 12 -43.73 14.80 -10.81
N ILE A 13 -44.27 13.98 -11.73
CA ILE A 13 -43.60 12.81 -12.31
C ILE A 13 -42.39 13.23 -13.17
N ILE A 14 -42.53 14.30 -13.96
CA ILE A 14 -41.41 14.82 -14.77
C ILE A 14 -40.32 15.40 -13.86
N TRP A 15 -40.68 16.03 -12.73
CA TRP A 15 -39.71 16.54 -11.77
C TRP A 15 -38.97 15.41 -11.04
N THR A 16 -39.66 14.36 -10.59
CA THR A 16 -39.03 13.21 -9.93
C THR A 16 -38.15 12.42 -10.89
N LEU A 17 -38.59 12.19 -12.14
CA LEU A 17 -37.78 11.53 -13.18
C LEU A 17 -36.52 12.33 -13.52
N ASN A 18 -36.62 13.65 -13.64
CA ASN A 18 -35.45 14.50 -13.90
C ASN A 18 -34.50 14.53 -12.69
N PHE A 19 -35.01 14.51 -11.47
CA PHE A 19 -34.19 14.49 -10.26
C PHE A 19 -33.44 13.15 -10.11
N GLU A 20 -34.12 12.02 -10.36
CA GLU A 20 -33.49 10.68 -10.38
C GLU A 20 -32.46 10.54 -11.51
N LEU A 21 -32.73 11.09 -12.69
CA LEU A 21 -31.80 11.06 -13.82
C LEU A 21 -30.55 11.92 -13.53
N VAL A 22 -30.74 13.12 -12.98
CA VAL A 22 -29.63 14.00 -12.57
C VAL A 22 -28.80 13.37 -11.45
N ALA A 23 -29.45 12.75 -10.45
CA ALA A 23 -28.76 12.03 -9.38
C ALA A 23 -27.94 10.84 -9.92
N LYS A 24 -28.51 10.02 -10.82
CA LYS A 24 -27.78 8.95 -11.51
C LYS A 24 -26.59 9.46 -12.31
N THR A 25 -26.76 10.57 -13.05
CA THR A 25 -25.64 11.17 -13.80
C THR A 25 -24.56 11.74 -12.87
N ALA A 26 -24.92 12.33 -11.73
CA ALA A 26 -23.97 12.83 -10.74
C ALA A 26 -23.18 11.69 -10.06
N GLU A 27 -23.84 10.56 -9.81
CA GLU A 27 -23.23 9.34 -9.25
C GLU A 27 -22.32 8.62 -10.29
N GLU A 28 -22.69 8.63 -11.57
CA GLU A 28 -21.83 8.21 -12.68
C GLU A 28 -20.64 9.16 -12.91
N ILE A 29 -20.77 10.45 -12.62
CA ILE A 29 -19.73 11.48 -12.84
C ILE A 29 -18.61 11.46 -11.78
N LEU A 30 -18.82 10.87 -10.60
CA LEU A 30 -17.80 10.79 -9.53
C LEU A 30 -17.14 9.40 -9.40
N THR A 31 -17.28 8.52 -10.38
CA THR A 31 -16.62 7.21 -10.36
C THR A 31 -15.26 7.30 -11.08
N LEU A 32 -14.16 7.14 -10.34
CA LEU A 32 -12.82 7.21 -10.91
C LEU A 32 -12.53 5.98 -11.79
N GLY A 33 -12.65 6.16 -13.10
CA GLY A 33 -12.30 5.14 -14.11
C GLY A 33 -10.88 5.29 -14.69
N LYS A 34 -10.12 6.32 -14.29
CA LYS A 34 -8.80 6.63 -14.85
C LYS A 34 -7.66 6.04 -14.01
N THR A 35 -6.60 5.59 -14.67
CA THR A 35 -5.32 5.21 -14.06
C THR A 35 -4.30 6.34 -14.13
N THR A 36 -3.24 6.26 -13.31
CA THR A 36 -2.12 7.22 -13.37
C THR A 36 -1.47 7.20 -14.77
N SER A 37 -1.17 8.39 -15.30
CA SER A 37 -0.52 8.56 -16.61
C SER A 37 1.01 8.66 -16.48
N ALA A 38 1.74 8.41 -17.57
CA ALA A 38 3.20 8.61 -17.63
C ALA A 38 3.61 10.01 -17.17
N MET A 39 2.92 11.05 -17.66
CA MET A 39 3.21 12.45 -17.31
C MET A 39 3.02 12.70 -15.82
N THR A 40 1.94 12.16 -15.24
CA THR A 40 1.65 12.29 -13.79
C THR A 40 2.69 11.57 -12.94
N GLN A 41 3.08 10.34 -13.32
CA GLN A 41 4.12 9.58 -12.63
C GLN A 41 5.49 10.27 -12.77
N GLN A 42 5.77 10.88 -13.92
CA GLN A 42 7.06 11.54 -14.17
C GLN A 42 7.24 12.83 -13.38
N ALA A 43 6.16 13.57 -13.16
CA ALA A 43 6.16 14.80 -12.38
C ALA A 43 6.11 14.57 -10.86
N MET A 44 5.90 13.33 -10.40
CA MET A 44 5.74 13.01 -8.99
C MET A 44 7.09 12.87 -8.29
N THR A 45 7.28 13.61 -7.19
CA THR A 45 8.44 13.42 -6.30
C THR A 45 8.18 12.29 -5.29
N PRO A 46 9.23 11.67 -4.72
CA PRO A 46 9.05 10.63 -3.70
C PRO A 46 8.27 11.11 -2.48
N SER A 47 8.48 12.36 -2.06
CA SER A 47 7.73 13.00 -0.97
C SER A 47 6.24 13.16 -1.29
N GLN A 48 5.90 13.55 -2.53
CA GLN A 48 4.51 13.61 -2.99
C GLN A 48 3.86 12.22 -3.06
N ALA A 49 4.61 11.19 -3.48
CA ALA A 49 4.15 9.81 -3.45
C ALA A 49 3.79 9.37 -2.01
N LEU A 50 4.67 9.62 -1.05
CA LEU A 50 4.39 9.28 0.35
C LEU A 50 3.18 10.04 0.90
N LEU A 51 3.07 11.34 0.58
CA LEU A 51 1.91 12.14 0.97
C LEU A 51 0.61 11.56 0.42
N ARG A 52 0.58 11.18 -0.86
CA ARG A 52 -0.59 10.57 -1.50
C ARG A 52 -0.99 9.25 -0.85
N LEU A 53 -0.04 8.42 -0.41
CA LEU A 53 -0.32 7.21 0.38
C LEU A 53 -0.94 7.57 1.75
N LYS A 54 -0.36 8.55 2.46
CA LYS A 54 -0.88 9.01 3.77
C LYS A 54 -2.32 9.53 3.66
N GLU A 55 -2.61 10.36 2.67
CA GLU A 55 -3.97 10.85 2.39
C GLU A 55 -4.93 9.70 2.06
N GLY A 56 -4.45 8.72 1.29
CA GLY A 56 -5.17 7.49 1.01
C GLY A 56 -5.56 6.71 2.26
N ASN A 57 -4.61 6.52 3.17
CA ASN A 57 -4.86 5.84 4.43
C ASN A 57 -5.78 6.62 5.37
N GLN A 58 -5.73 7.95 5.34
CA GLN A 58 -6.69 8.79 6.04
C GLN A 58 -8.11 8.61 5.50
N ARG A 59 -8.29 8.48 4.18
CA ARG A 59 -9.60 8.18 3.58
C ARG A 59 -10.10 6.80 3.97
N PHE A 60 -9.23 5.79 3.98
CA PHE A 60 -9.57 4.43 4.44
C PHE A 60 -10.06 4.44 5.90
N GLN A 61 -9.28 5.01 6.83
CA GLN A 61 -9.65 5.10 8.25
C GLN A 61 -10.92 5.93 8.48
N GLY A 62 -11.16 6.94 7.63
CA GLY A 62 -12.34 7.79 7.70
C GLY A 62 -13.57 7.24 6.98
N ASN A 63 -13.54 6.02 6.45
CA ASN A 63 -14.59 5.42 5.62
C ASN A 63 -15.05 6.34 4.46
N ARG A 64 -14.10 7.02 3.82
CA ARG A 64 -14.31 8.01 2.74
C ARG A 64 -13.47 7.68 1.51
N MET A 65 -13.38 6.38 1.18
CA MET A 65 -12.67 5.89 0.00
C MET A 65 -13.32 6.39 -1.29
N LYS A 66 -12.51 6.55 -2.33
CA LYS A 66 -13.01 6.97 -3.65
C LYS A 66 -13.81 5.82 -4.30
N GLN A 67 -14.93 6.16 -4.91
CA GLN A 67 -15.63 5.24 -5.81
C GLN A 67 -14.81 5.07 -7.09
N ARG A 68 -14.62 3.82 -7.53
CA ARG A 68 -13.78 3.48 -8.69
C ARG A 68 -14.50 2.55 -9.65
N ASN A 69 -14.26 2.77 -10.94
CA ASN A 69 -14.64 1.82 -11.98
C ASN A 69 -13.42 0.96 -12.31
N TYR A 70 -13.22 -0.11 -11.55
CA TYR A 70 -12.06 -0.99 -11.71
C TYR A 70 -12.02 -1.67 -13.09
N LEU A 71 -13.17 -1.97 -13.70
CA LEU A 71 -13.20 -2.53 -15.05
C LEU A 71 -12.69 -1.51 -16.09
N ALA A 72 -13.06 -0.24 -15.95
CA ALA A 72 -12.53 0.82 -16.81
C ALA A 72 -11.03 1.02 -16.59
N GLN A 73 -10.56 1.01 -15.34
CA GLN A 73 -9.14 1.10 -15.02
C GLN A 73 -8.34 -0.07 -15.62
N ALA A 74 -8.84 -1.30 -15.49
CA ALA A 74 -8.21 -2.49 -16.08
C ALA A 74 -8.14 -2.41 -17.62
N LYS A 75 -9.24 -1.97 -18.27
CA LYS A 75 -9.25 -1.74 -19.71
C LYS A 75 -8.22 -0.69 -20.12
N GLN A 76 -8.11 0.41 -19.38
CA GLN A 76 -7.15 1.46 -19.67
C GLN A 76 -5.70 0.98 -19.46
N SER A 77 -5.41 0.32 -18.35
CA SER A 77 -4.05 -0.13 -18.03
C SER A 77 -3.55 -1.29 -18.89
N SER A 78 -4.44 -1.97 -19.63
CA SER A 78 -4.06 -3.02 -20.58
C SER A 78 -3.16 -2.51 -21.71
N TYR A 79 -3.19 -1.21 -22.01
CA TYR A 79 -2.33 -0.56 -23.00
C TYR A 79 -1.01 -0.03 -22.40
N GLY A 80 -0.82 -0.15 -21.09
CA GLY A 80 0.35 0.35 -20.36
C GLY A 80 -0.01 0.78 -18.94
N GLN A 81 0.95 0.66 -18.02
CA GLN A 81 0.79 1.01 -16.62
C GLN A 81 1.90 1.94 -16.15
N PHE A 82 1.57 2.84 -15.22
CA PHE A 82 2.53 3.79 -14.64
C PHE A 82 2.41 3.81 -13.11
N PRO A 83 2.64 2.68 -12.41
CA PRO A 83 2.64 2.66 -10.96
C PRO A 83 3.71 3.59 -10.40
N TRP A 84 3.34 4.38 -9.39
CA TRP A 84 4.22 5.40 -8.83
C TRP A 84 4.86 4.97 -7.51
N VAL A 85 4.47 3.81 -6.96
CA VAL A 85 5.06 3.17 -5.78
C VAL A 85 5.23 1.68 -6.03
N VAL A 86 6.32 1.11 -5.52
CA VAL A 86 6.45 -0.34 -5.27
C VAL A 86 6.40 -0.60 -3.77
N ILE A 87 5.54 -1.53 -3.34
CA ILE A 87 5.32 -1.87 -1.93
C ILE A 87 5.69 -3.34 -1.73
N LEU A 88 6.64 -3.61 -0.84
CA LEU A 88 6.83 -4.93 -0.26
C LEU A 88 6.00 -5.05 1.01
N ASN A 89 5.03 -5.95 0.98
CA ASN A 89 4.06 -6.14 2.05
C ASN A 89 3.97 -7.62 2.43
N CYS A 90 3.44 -7.91 3.61
CA CYS A 90 3.17 -9.29 4.00
C CYS A 90 2.08 -9.90 3.10
N MET A 91 2.13 -11.22 2.88
CA MET A 91 1.01 -11.92 2.22
C MET A 91 -0.26 -12.04 3.09
N ASP A 92 -0.21 -11.56 4.34
CA ASP A 92 -1.37 -11.50 5.24
C ASP A 92 -2.58 -10.88 4.53
N SER A 93 -3.69 -11.63 4.53
CA SER A 93 -4.91 -11.28 3.79
C SER A 93 -5.61 -10.03 4.32
N ARG A 94 -5.24 -9.56 5.53
CA ARG A 94 -5.80 -8.36 6.18
C ARG A 94 -5.02 -7.10 5.82
N SER A 95 -3.79 -7.23 5.32
CA SER A 95 -2.95 -6.11 4.88
C SER A 95 -2.92 -6.04 3.36
N VAL A 96 -3.80 -5.23 2.76
CA VAL A 96 -3.92 -5.10 1.30
C VAL A 96 -3.68 -3.64 0.88
N PRO A 97 -2.47 -3.31 0.39
CA PRO A 97 -2.02 -1.94 0.11
C PRO A 97 -2.98 -1.09 -0.74
N GLU A 98 -3.56 -1.67 -1.79
CA GLU A 98 -4.49 -1.00 -2.69
C GLU A 98 -5.72 -0.48 -1.93
N PHE A 99 -6.24 -1.25 -0.97
CA PHE A 99 -7.39 -0.84 -0.16
C PHE A 99 -6.99 0.10 0.97
N ILE A 100 -5.96 -0.25 1.77
CA ILE A 100 -5.56 0.54 2.94
C ILE A 100 -5.01 1.91 2.56
N PHE A 101 -4.49 2.07 1.35
CA PHE A 101 -4.07 3.37 0.81
C PHE A 101 -5.09 3.95 -0.17
N ASP A 102 -6.26 3.36 -0.35
CA ASP A 102 -7.30 3.83 -1.26
C ASP A 102 -6.70 4.20 -2.65
N GLN A 103 -6.10 3.21 -3.33
CA GLN A 103 -5.54 3.32 -4.67
C GLN A 103 -6.22 2.36 -5.65
N GLY A 104 -6.10 2.64 -6.95
CA GLY A 104 -6.76 1.87 -8.00
C GLY A 104 -5.84 0.83 -8.66
N ILE A 105 -6.38 0.20 -9.70
CA ILE A 105 -5.59 -0.67 -10.58
C ILE A 105 -4.50 0.16 -11.27
N ALA A 106 -3.30 -0.42 -11.36
CA ALA A 106 -2.11 0.18 -12.00
C ALA A 106 -1.55 1.43 -11.30
N ASP A 107 -1.98 1.76 -10.07
CA ASP A 107 -1.37 2.83 -9.27
C ASP A 107 -0.15 2.34 -8.47
N LEU A 108 -0.16 1.07 -8.03
CA LEU A 108 0.86 0.47 -7.17
C LEU A 108 1.39 -0.82 -7.80
N PHE A 109 2.68 -1.09 -7.62
CA PHE A 109 3.21 -2.46 -7.65
C PHE A 109 3.21 -3.00 -6.23
N THR A 110 2.56 -4.14 -6.01
CA THR A 110 2.46 -4.76 -4.69
C THR A 110 3.12 -6.14 -4.70
N LEU A 111 4.26 -6.25 -4.04
CA LEU A 111 5.02 -7.48 -3.85
C LEU A 111 4.63 -8.08 -2.49
N ARG A 112 4.21 -9.35 -2.46
CA ARG A 112 3.68 -9.98 -1.23
C ARG A 112 4.35 -11.31 -0.93
N VAL A 113 4.89 -11.40 0.27
CA VAL A 113 5.54 -12.62 0.81
C VAL A 113 5.36 -12.64 2.32
N ALA A 114 5.29 -13.82 2.94
CA ALA A 114 5.18 -13.94 4.39
C ALA A 114 6.29 -13.15 5.11
N GLY A 115 5.90 -12.34 6.09
CA GLY A 115 6.82 -11.51 6.87
C GLY A 115 7.51 -10.38 6.09
N ASN A 116 7.04 -10.04 4.88
CA ASN A 116 7.60 -8.98 4.03
C ASN A 116 9.15 -9.03 3.92
N ILE A 117 9.68 -10.26 3.84
CA ILE A 117 11.11 -10.56 3.73
C ILE A 117 11.65 -10.18 2.34
N LEU A 118 12.95 -9.90 2.27
CA LEU A 118 13.65 -9.70 1.00
C LEU A 118 14.19 -11.03 0.47
N ASN A 119 14.06 -11.26 -0.82
CA ASN A 119 14.75 -12.31 -1.57
C ASN A 119 15.08 -11.78 -2.98
N GLU A 120 15.79 -12.58 -3.77
CA GLU A 120 16.23 -12.17 -5.12
C GLU A 120 15.07 -11.79 -6.05
N ASP A 121 13.97 -12.56 -6.04
CA ASP A 121 12.80 -12.29 -6.89
C ASP A 121 12.13 -10.96 -6.53
N ILE A 122 12.02 -10.66 -5.23
CA ILE A 122 11.47 -9.41 -4.70
C ILE A 122 12.39 -8.25 -5.04
N LEU A 123 13.71 -8.41 -4.85
CA LEU A 123 14.68 -7.36 -5.13
C LEU A 123 14.72 -7.03 -6.63
N GLY A 124 14.80 -8.04 -7.49
CA GLY A 124 14.74 -7.85 -8.94
C GLY A 124 13.43 -7.21 -9.42
N SER A 125 12.30 -7.57 -8.79
CA SER A 125 11.01 -6.92 -9.07
C SER A 125 11.00 -5.44 -8.67
N MET A 126 11.64 -5.06 -7.56
CA MET A 126 11.80 -3.66 -7.16
C MET A 126 12.71 -2.89 -8.12
N GLU A 127 13.80 -3.50 -8.59
CA GLU A 127 14.67 -2.91 -9.60
C GLU A 127 13.91 -2.65 -10.90
N TYR A 128 13.10 -3.59 -11.36
CA TYR A 128 12.23 -3.38 -12.51
C TYR A 128 11.24 -2.22 -12.27
N ALA A 129 10.52 -2.24 -11.15
CA ALA A 129 9.53 -1.23 -10.83
C ALA A 129 10.13 0.19 -10.78
N THR A 130 11.33 0.32 -10.24
CA THR A 130 12.00 1.62 -10.08
C THR A 130 12.76 2.04 -11.33
N LYS A 131 13.68 1.20 -11.84
CA LYS A 131 14.58 1.54 -12.93
C LYS A 131 13.91 1.53 -14.30
N VAL A 132 12.99 0.58 -14.54
CA VAL A 132 12.36 0.39 -15.85
C VAL A 132 11.02 1.11 -15.93
N VAL A 133 10.14 0.91 -14.94
CA VAL A 133 8.79 1.49 -14.96
C VAL A 133 8.74 2.92 -14.40
N GLY A 134 9.70 3.30 -13.56
CA GLY A 134 9.81 4.67 -13.03
C GLY A 134 9.00 4.93 -11.76
N ALA A 135 8.71 3.89 -10.96
CA ALA A 135 8.13 4.08 -9.64
C ALA A 135 9.01 5.01 -8.78
N ARG A 136 8.37 5.92 -8.04
CA ARG A 136 9.01 7.04 -7.33
C ARG A 136 9.29 6.75 -5.86
N LEU A 137 8.64 5.75 -5.30
CA LEU A 137 8.76 5.40 -3.89
C LEU A 137 8.78 3.88 -3.71
N ILE A 138 9.70 3.41 -2.88
CA ILE A 138 9.71 2.06 -2.33
C ILE A 138 9.12 2.13 -0.91
N VAL A 139 8.16 1.26 -0.61
CA VAL A 139 7.62 1.09 0.74
C VAL A 139 7.83 -0.33 1.22
N VAL A 140 8.46 -0.50 2.38
CA VAL A 140 8.48 -1.78 3.10
C VAL A 140 7.43 -1.71 4.20
N LEU A 141 6.33 -2.43 4.04
CA LEU A 141 5.16 -2.37 4.91
C LEU A 141 5.01 -3.65 5.72
N GLY A 142 5.38 -3.58 7.00
CA GLY A 142 5.01 -4.59 8.00
C GLY A 142 3.57 -4.39 8.49
N HIS A 143 3.12 -5.27 9.37
CA HIS A 143 1.84 -5.10 10.04
C HIS A 143 1.84 -5.69 11.46
N THR A 144 0.89 -5.23 12.28
CA THR A 144 0.70 -5.76 13.64
C THR A 144 0.18 -7.20 13.60
N SER A 145 0.51 -7.98 14.63
CA SER A 145 0.09 -9.39 14.78
C SER A 145 0.46 -10.28 13.57
N CYS A 146 1.69 -10.14 13.07
CA CYS A 146 2.20 -10.91 11.94
C CYS A 146 2.58 -12.35 12.35
N GLY A 147 1.93 -13.34 11.73
CA GLY A 147 2.15 -14.75 12.02
C GLY A 147 3.57 -15.24 11.69
N ALA A 148 4.16 -14.77 10.60
CA ALA A 148 5.55 -15.13 10.26
C ALA A 148 6.54 -14.54 11.28
N VAL A 149 6.28 -13.33 11.78
CA VAL A 149 7.12 -12.71 12.82
C VAL A 149 6.96 -13.43 14.16
N ALA A 150 5.74 -13.82 14.52
CA ALA A 150 5.49 -14.63 15.71
C ALA A 150 6.21 -15.99 15.62
N GLY A 151 6.09 -16.68 14.49
CA GLY A 151 6.80 -17.95 14.25
C GLY A 151 8.31 -17.80 14.33
N ALA A 152 8.89 -16.73 13.76
CA ALA A 152 10.32 -16.45 13.89
C ALA A 152 10.73 -16.12 15.33
N CYS A 153 9.86 -15.48 16.12
CA CYS A 153 10.10 -15.20 17.53
C CYS A 153 10.13 -16.48 18.38
N GLU A 154 9.20 -17.40 18.10
CA GLU A 154 9.02 -18.69 18.76
C GLU A 154 10.01 -19.76 18.27
N ASP A 155 10.76 -19.48 17.20
CA ASP A 155 11.68 -20.41 16.55
C ASP A 155 11.01 -21.73 16.14
N VAL A 156 9.81 -21.61 15.54
CA VAL A 156 9.06 -22.78 15.05
C VAL A 156 9.75 -23.38 13.82
N GLU A 157 9.72 -24.70 13.70
CA GLU A 157 10.20 -25.44 12.53
C GLU A 157 9.00 -25.89 11.68
N LEU A 158 8.91 -25.35 10.46
CA LEU A 158 7.76 -25.50 9.55
C LEU A 158 8.18 -25.83 8.11
N GLY A 159 9.42 -26.28 7.89
CA GLY A 159 9.91 -26.77 6.61
C GLY A 159 10.26 -25.65 5.64
N HIS A 160 9.60 -25.54 4.48
CA HIS A 160 9.92 -24.46 3.51
C HIS A 160 9.76 -23.05 4.10
N LEU A 161 8.92 -22.90 5.12
CA LEU A 161 8.75 -21.62 5.80
C LEU A 161 10.00 -21.21 6.60
N ASP A 162 10.86 -22.14 6.99
CA ASP A 162 12.06 -21.85 7.77
C ASP A 162 12.96 -20.86 7.03
N HIS A 163 13.06 -20.97 5.70
CA HIS A 163 13.76 -19.99 4.85
C HIS A 163 13.21 -18.57 4.90
N VAL A 164 11.93 -18.40 5.24
CA VAL A 164 11.30 -17.10 5.49
C VAL A 164 11.61 -16.65 6.92
N LEU A 165 11.42 -17.53 7.90
CA LEU A 165 11.64 -17.21 9.31
C LEU A 165 13.09 -16.81 9.58
N ASP A 166 14.06 -17.50 8.97
CA ASP A 166 15.49 -17.22 9.08
C ASP A 166 15.85 -15.80 8.61
N LYS A 167 15.09 -15.22 7.68
CA LYS A 167 15.31 -13.83 7.24
C LYS A 167 14.73 -12.80 8.22
N ILE A 168 13.80 -13.22 9.09
CA ILE A 168 13.20 -12.39 10.14
C ILE A 168 14.03 -12.47 11.44
N LYS A 169 14.64 -13.63 11.73
CA LYS A 169 15.46 -13.89 12.93
C LYS A 169 16.47 -12.77 13.28
N PRO A 170 17.16 -12.11 12.32
CA PRO A 170 18.05 -10.98 12.63
C PRO A 170 17.37 -9.80 13.34
N ALA A 171 16.04 -9.67 13.28
CA ALA A 171 15.27 -8.68 14.03
C ALA A 171 14.80 -9.18 15.41
N VAL A 172 14.85 -10.48 15.71
CA VAL A 172 14.26 -11.08 16.91
C VAL A 172 15.10 -10.79 18.15
N ASP A 173 16.33 -11.31 18.19
CA ASP A 173 17.17 -11.23 19.40
C ASP A 173 17.52 -9.80 19.80
N PRO A 174 17.93 -8.90 18.88
CA PRO A 174 18.16 -7.50 19.23
C PRO A 174 16.91 -6.83 19.82
N THR A 175 15.72 -7.20 19.34
CA THR A 175 14.46 -6.65 19.87
C THR A 175 14.15 -7.19 21.25
N LYS A 176 14.31 -8.50 21.49
CA LYS A 176 14.14 -9.10 22.83
C LYS A 176 15.08 -8.45 23.84
N GLN A 177 16.34 -8.23 23.45
CA GLN A 177 17.33 -7.55 24.30
C GLN A 177 16.95 -6.09 24.58
N ALA A 178 16.62 -5.31 23.55
CA ALA A 178 16.31 -3.89 23.69
C ALA A 178 15.03 -3.62 24.50
N THR A 179 14.04 -4.52 24.41
CA THR A 179 12.75 -4.37 25.10
C THR A 179 12.70 -5.05 26.47
N GLY A 180 13.60 -6.00 26.74
CA GLY A 180 13.55 -6.89 27.90
C GLY A 180 12.43 -7.93 27.85
N LEU A 181 11.62 -7.96 26.78
CA LEU A 181 10.53 -8.91 26.59
C LEU A 181 11.07 -10.20 25.95
N LYS A 182 10.68 -11.36 26.48
CA LYS A 182 11.07 -12.67 25.95
C LYS A 182 9.91 -13.51 25.45
N ASP A 183 8.71 -13.26 25.99
CA ASP A 183 7.50 -14.00 25.69
C ASP A 183 6.94 -13.58 24.31
N CYS A 184 6.97 -14.50 23.35
CA CYS A 184 6.51 -14.26 21.99
C CYS A 184 4.98 -14.23 21.85
N SER A 185 4.23 -14.62 22.88
CA SER A 185 2.79 -14.38 22.94
C SER A 185 2.45 -12.90 23.23
N ASN A 186 3.44 -12.11 23.67
CA ASN A 186 3.29 -10.69 23.89
C ASN A 186 3.21 -9.93 22.56
N SER A 187 2.02 -9.43 22.23
CA SER A 187 1.77 -8.69 20.98
C SER A 187 2.68 -7.47 20.81
N LYS A 188 3.06 -6.79 21.90
CA LYS A 188 3.99 -5.65 21.84
C LYS A 188 5.38 -6.09 21.36
N LEU A 189 5.86 -7.25 21.81
CA LEU A 189 7.14 -7.80 21.34
C LEU A 189 7.05 -8.13 19.84
N VAL A 190 6.03 -8.89 19.43
CA VAL A 190 5.84 -9.29 18.03
C VAL A 190 5.72 -8.07 17.12
N ASP A 191 4.94 -7.06 17.50
CA ASP A 191 4.76 -5.84 16.71
C ASP A 191 6.07 -5.01 16.63
N THR A 192 6.88 -5.02 17.69
CA THR A 192 8.20 -4.37 17.69
C THR A 192 9.19 -5.12 16.79
N ILE A 193 9.17 -6.45 16.80
CA ILE A 193 9.98 -7.26 15.87
C ILE A 193 9.52 -6.99 14.44
N ALA A 194 8.21 -6.90 14.17
CA ALA A 194 7.68 -6.59 12.84
C ALA A 194 8.15 -5.21 12.33
N LYS A 195 8.15 -4.19 13.20
CA LYS A 195 8.76 -2.87 12.90
C LYS A 195 10.24 -3.02 12.53
N ASN A 196 11.03 -3.69 13.38
CA ASN A 196 12.46 -3.82 13.20
C ASN A 196 12.84 -4.67 11.97
N ASN A 197 12.02 -5.66 11.63
CA ASN A 197 12.14 -6.44 10.41
C ASN A 197 11.93 -5.55 9.16
N ALA A 198 10.90 -4.69 9.14
CA ALA A 198 10.68 -3.76 8.03
C ALA A 198 11.86 -2.79 7.85
N LEU A 199 12.41 -2.27 8.95
CA LEU A 199 13.61 -1.41 8.93
C LEU A 199 14.86 -2.17 8.44
N ASN A 200 15.06 -3.41 8.89
CA ASN A 200 16.15 -4.27 8.42
C ASN A 200 16.05 -4.54 6.91
N VAL A 201 14.85 -4.80 6.40
CA VAL A 201 14.63 -5.01 4.97
C VAL A 201 14.93 -3.75 4.15
N VAL A 202 14.61 -2.55 4.64
CA VAL A 202 15.04 -1.29 4.00
C VAL A 202 16.57 -1.23 3.88
N ARG A 203 17.30 -1.53 4.96
CA ARG A 203 18.78 -1.57 4.94
C ARG A 203 19.30 -2.59 3.93
N GLN A 204 18.70 -3.78 3.89
CA GLN A 204 19.09 -4.83 2.93
C GLN A 204 18.90 -4.38 1.49
N ILE A 205 17.77 -3.74 1.16
CA ILE A 205 17.52 -3.21 -0.20
C ILE A 205 18.62 -2.21 -0.60
N GLN A 206 18.98 -1.29 0.29
CA GLN A 206 20.01 -0.28 0.05
C GLN A 206 21.41 -0.90 -0.11
N GLN A 207 21.70 -1.97 0.62
CA GLN A 207 23.01 -2.64 0.60
C GLN A 207 23.17 -3.61 -0.58
N GLN A 208 22.10 -4.32 -0.94
CA GLN A 208 22.17 -5.43 -1.90
C GLN A 208 21.91 -4.97 -3.35
N SER A 209 21.10 -3.92 -3.57
CA SER A 209 20.87 -3.39 -4.92
C SER A 209 21.65 -2.11 -5.18
N SER A 210 22.69 -2.23 -6.00
CA SER A 210 23.42 -1.07 -6.52
C SER A 210 22.55 -0.19 -7.42
N ILE A 211 21.56 -0.76 -8.12
CA ILE A 211 20.61 -0.01 -8.96
C ILE A 211 19.74 0.90 -8.09
N ILE A 212 19.09 0.35 -7.07
CA ILE A 212 18.22 1.12 -6.17
C ILE A 212 19.06 2.14 -5.39
N SER A 213 20.20 1.74 -4.84
CA SER A 213 21.11 2.65 -4.13
C SER A 213 21.52 3.86 -4.99
N ASN A 214 21.86 3.64 -6.26
CA ASN A 214 22.16 4.72 -7.20
C ASN A 214 20.95 5.63 -7.49
N LEU A 215 19.74 5.08 -7.57
CA LEU A 215 18.51 5.86 -7.78
C LEU A 215 18.16 6.71 -6.56
N LEU A 216 18.37 6.19 -5.35
CA LEU A 216 18.25 6.93 -4.10
C LEU A 216 19.26 8.09 -4.09
N ALA A 217 20.55 7.81 -4.34
CA ALA A 217 21.59 8.85 -4.36
C ALA A 217 21.32 9.98 -5.38
N GLN A 218 20.64 9.66 -6.50
CA GLN A 218 20.23 10.64 -7.52
C GLN A 218 18.95 11.40 -7.18
N GLY A 219 18.29 11.09 -6.06
CA GLY A 219 17.01 11.67 -5.67
C GLY A 219 15.83 11.24 -6.55
N LYS A 220 15.99 10.22 -7.40
CA LYS A 220 14.95 9.80 -8.35
C LYS A 220 13.87 8.94 -7.71
N VAL A 221 14.24 8.23 -6.66
CA VAL A 221 13.40 7.32 -5.88
C VAL A 221 13.60 7.64 -4.40
N GLY A 222 12.56 7.49 -3.60
CA GLY A 222 12.65 7.44 -2.14
C GLY A 222 12.38 6.04 -1.61
N ILE A 223 12.75 5.78 -0.36
CA ILE A 223 12.44 4.54 0.35
C ILE A 223 11.99 4.84 1.78
N VAL A 224 10.98 4.12 2.26
CA VAL A 224 10.45 4.25 3.62
C VAL A 224 9.92 2.92 4.15
N ALA A 225 10.09 2.68 5.44
CA ALA A 225 9.41 1.60 6.14
C ALA A 225 8.13 2.10 6.82
N GLY A 226 7.17 1.20 7.03
CA GLY A 226 5.99 1.49 7.84
C GLY A 226 5.38 0.24 8.43
N ILE A 227 4.40 0.45 9.31
CA ILE A 227 3.57 -0.61 9.88
C ILE A 227 2.10 -0.29 9.72
N HIS A 228 1.34 -1.27 9.22
CA HIS A 228 -0.11 -1.25 9.19
C HIS A 228 -0.66 -1.89 10.46
N ASP A 229 -1.44 -1.14 11.24
CA ASP A 229 -2.23 -1.70 12.33
C ASP A 229 -3.52 -2.32 11.77
N ILE A 230 -3.54 -3.65 11.69
CA ILE A 230 -4.66 -4.40 11.08
C ILE A 230 -5.99 -4.22 11.81
N ARG A 231 -5.97 -3.74 13.07
CA ARG A 231 -7.19 -3.53 13.86
C ARG A 231 -7.83 -2.19 13.58
N THR A 232 -7.01 -1.16 13.34
CA THR A 232 -7.49 0.22 13.16
C THR A 232 -7.45 0.67 11.71
N GLY A 233 -6.74 -0.05 10.84
CA GLY A 233 -6.49 0.36 9.47
C GLY A 233 -5.42 1.44 9.34
N LYS A 234 -4.83 1.90 10.44
CA LYS A 234 -3.84 2.98 10.44
C LYS A 234 -2.49 2.49 9.93
N VAL A 235 -1.89 3.23 9.01
CA VAL A 235 -0.48 3.05 8.63
C VAL A 235 0.37 4.12 9.29
N THR A 236 1.43 3.70 9.97
CA THR A 236 2.45 4.58 10.54
C THR A 236 3.75 4.38 9.78
N PHE A 237 4.24 5.43 9.12
CA PHE A 237 5.52 5.44 8.43
C PHE A 237 6.64 5.89 9.39
N PHE A 238 7.80 5.27 9.29
CA PHE A 238 8.94 5.48 10.19
C PHE A 238 9.91 6.51 9.63
N GLU A 239 10.54 7.29 10.51
CA GLU A 239 11.61 8.22 10.12
C GLU A 239 12.96 7.50 10.05
N GLU A 240 13.12 6.43 10.82
CA GLU A 240 14.28 5.56 10.82
C GLU A 240 14.45 4.90 9.44
N GLU A 241 15.70 4.87 8.93
CA GLU A 241 16.07 4.32 7.60
C GLU A 241 15.35 4.97 6.41
N ARG A 242 14.61 6.07 6.64
CA ARG A 242 13.90 6.78 5.59
C ARG A 242 14.89 7.56 4.72
N PHE A 243 14.71 7.46 3.41
CA PHE A 243 15.35 8.34 2.45
C PHE A 243 14.27 8.92 1.53
N LEU A 244 13.98 10.21 1.68
CA LEU A 244 13.04 10.94 0.84
C LEU A 244 13.74 12.20 0.32
N PRO A 245 14.14 12.22 -0.96
CA PRO A 245 14.58 13.46 -1.59
C PRO A 245 13.36 14.37 -1.80
N ASP A 246 13.58 15.68 -1.70
CA ASP A 246 12.56 16.72 -1.91
C ASP A 246 12.08 16.78 -3.37
#